data_AF-A0A2X2SZ71-F1
#
_entry.id   AF-A0A2X2SZ71-F1
#
_cell.length_a   1.000
_cell.length_b   1.000
_cell.length_c   1.000
_cell.angle_alpha   90.00
_cell.angle_beta   90.00
_cell.angle_gamma   90.00
#
_symmetry.space_group_name_H-M   'P 1'
#
loop_
_entity.id
_entity.type
_entity.pdbx_description
1 polymer ?
#
loop_
_entity_poly.entity_id
_entity_poly.type
_entity_poly.pdbx_seq_one_letter_code
_entity_poly.pdbx_strand_id
1 'polypeptide(L)'
;MIDYYKTLGVEKTATQDDIKKAYRKLARKYHPDMNPNDKTAEQKFKEINEANEVLSNPENRAKYDKYGEHWKYGEEYEKAQQQQRSQGGFGGFEGFGGGNYSEGDYSDFFRDMFGGRTSGFGRGYGSASGKFKGQDIFADMSLPLREVATAQQRTFTVNGKNIRITVPAGVYEGLQIKLKGHGYEGYNGGPNGDLYITFHIEPDAQFERNGNDLKTTVNIDLYTAMLGGEVQIDTLSGKVKMKVAPETQNGTTVRLKGKGFPVYKQEGSFGDLFVTYQVQLPKNLTEQQKALFEQLKNS
;
A
#
# COMPACT_ATOMS: atom_id res chain seq x y z
N MET A 1 -13.03 19.63 28.55
CA MET A 1 -11.95 20.61 28.38
C MET A 1 -10.67 19.86 28.06
N ILE A 2 -10.15 19.95 26.84
CA ILE A 2 -8.95 19.23 26.39
C ILE A 2 -7.72 20.06 26.75
N ASP A 3 -6.89 19.51 27.64
CA ASP A 3 -5.62 20.10 28.03
C ASP A 3 -4.49 19.45 27.21
N TYR A 4 -4.01 20.16 26.18
CA TYR A 4 -3.03 19.64 25.24
C TYR A 4 -1.69 19.27 25.90
N TYR A 5 -1.32 19.94 27.01
CA TYR A 5 -0.12 19.59 27.78
C TYR A 5 -0.30 18.24 28.48
N LYS A 6 -1.47 18.01 29.08
CA LYS A 6 -1.82 16.71 29.66
C LYS A 6 -1.95 15.62 28.60
N THR A 7 -2.50 15.92 27.43
CA THR A 7 -2.61 14.98 26.31
C THR A 7 -1.24 14.49 25.83
N LEU A 8 -0.24 15.37 25.77
CA LEU A 8 1.14 14.98 25.45
C LEU A 8 1.95 14.49 26.66
N GLY A 9 1.40 14.58 27.88
CA GLY A 9 2.07 14.18 29.11
C GLY A 9 3.30 15.05 29.44
N VAL A 10 3.23 16.34 29.12
CA VAL A 10 4.32 17.31 29.35
C VAL A 10 3.82 18.47 30.21
N GLU A 11 4.74 19.11 30.94
CA GLU A 11 4.45 20.31 31.73
C GLU A 11 4.23 21.53 30.84
N LYS A 12 3.49 22.55 31.33
CA LYS A 12 3.29 23.81 30.60
C LYS A 12 4.59 24.57 30.29
N THR A 13 5.63 24.32 31.09
CA THR A 13 6.98 24.88 30.94
C THR A 13 7.86 24.10 29.97
N ALA A 14 7.36 23.00 29.37
CA ALA A 14 8.13 22.15 28.47
C ALA A 14 8.67 22.92 27.27
N THR A 15 9.90 22.61 26.85
CA THR A 15 10.49 23.24 25.66
C THR A 15 9.84 22.70 24.38
N GLN A 16 10.04 23.37 23.24
CA GLN A 16 9.56 22.89 21.94
C GLN A 16 10.13 21.51 21.57
N ASP A 17 11.36 21.22 22.00
CA ASP A 17 11.97 19.92 21.77
C ASP A 17 11.37 18.83 22.66
N ASP A 18 10.97 19.16 23.88
CA ASP A 18 10.29 18.22 24.78
C ASP A 18 8.90 17.85 24.25
N ILE A 19 8.16 18.83 23.73
CA ILE A 19 6.87 18.63 23.05
C ILE A 19 7.03 17.70 21.84
N LYS A 20 8.02 17.97 20.97
CA LYS A 20 8.31 17.12 19.79
C LYS A 20 8.72 15.70 20.20
N LYS A 21 9.52 15.54 21.25
CA LYS A 21 9.93 14.21 21.76
C LYS A 21 8.74 13.45 22.33
N ALA A 22 7.90 14.10 23.12
CA ALA A 22 6.69 13.50 23.70
C ALA A 22 5.72 13.06 22.60
N TYR A 23 5.47 13.93 21.61
CA TYR A 23 4.68 13.61 20.44
C TYR A 23 5.19 12.36 19.71
N ARG A 24 6.48 12.32 19.32
CA ARG A 24 7.05 11.17 18.60
C ARG A 24 6.92 9.86 19.37
N LYS A 25 7.06 9.90 20.70
CA LYS A 25 6.92 8.73 21.57
C LYS A 25 5.48 8.22 21.58
N LEU A 26 4.52 9.12 21.72
CA LEU A 26 3.10 8.78 21.79
C LEU A 26 2.54 8.41 20.40
N ALA A 27 2.94 9.11 19.34
CA ALA A 27 2.56 8.82 17.96
C ALA A 27 3.00 7.42 17.51
N ARG A 28 4.21 6.98 17.90
CA ARG A 28 4.63 5.59 17.65
C ARG A 28 3.82 4.60 18.47
N LYS A 29 3.58 4.89 19.75
CA LYS A 29 2.84 4.00 20.66
C LYS A 29 1.39 3.74 20.21
N TYR A 30 0.72 4.77 19.69
CA TYR A 30 -0.68 4.69 19.27
C TYR A 30 -0.86 4.70 17.75
N HIS A 31 0.21 4.41 16.98
CA HIS A 31 0.14 4.38 15.53
C HIS A 31 -0.84 3.29 15.06
N PRO A 32 -1.67 3.55 14.02
CA PRO A 32 -2.60 2.56 13.48
C PRO A 32 -1.93 1.25 13.06
N ASP A 33 -0.75 1.32 12.47
CA ASP A 33 0.02 0.12 12.04
C ASP A 33 0.45 -0.78 13.22
N MET A 34 0.71 -0.19 14.39
CA MET A 34 1.10 -0.95 15.59
C MET A 34 -0.11 -1.38 16.43
N ASN A 35 -1.27 -0.77 16.21
CA ASN A 35 -2.51 -1.04 16.95
C ASN A 35 -3.70 -1.19 15.98
N PRO A 36 -3.66 -2.16 15.06
CA PRO A 36 -4.73 -2.34 14.08
C PRO A 36 -6.05 -2.68 14.78
N ASN A 37 -7.14 -2.01 14.37
CA ASN A 37 -8.50 -2.18 14.90
C ASN A 37 -8.73 -1.78 16.38
N ASP A 38 -7.78 -1.12 17.03
CA ASP A 38 -7.96 -0.58 18.38
C ASP A 38 -8.54 0.85 18.33
N LYS A 39 -9.86 0.96 18.53
CA LYS A 39 -10.58 2.25 18.56
C LYS A 39 -10.05 3.21 19.63
N THR A 40 -9.51 2.69 20.73
CA THR A 40 -8.97 3.52 21.82
C THR A 40 -7.60 4.09 21.47
N ALA A 41 -6.75 3.31 20.78
CA ALA A 41 -5.49 3.78 20.25
C ALA A 41 -5.71 4.82 19.14
N GLU A 42 -6.68 4.56 18.26
CA GLU A 42 -7.08 5.49 17.20
C GLU A 42 -7.56 6.84 17.77
N GLN A 43 -8.42 6.83 18.80
CA GLN A 43 -8.89 8.05 19.44
C GLN A 43 -7.75 8.83 20.11
N LYS A 44 -6.88 8.15 20.85
CA LYS A 44 -5.70 8.77 21.47
C LYS A 44 -4.75 9.35 20.43
N PHE A 45 -4.54 8.66 19.32
CA PHE A 45 -3.70 9.14 18.23
C PHE A 45 -4.22 10.45 17.64
N LYS A 46 -5.55 10.61 17.51
CA LYS A 46 -6.18 11.87 17.08
C LYS A 46 -5.93 13.00 18.07
N GLU A 47 -6.17 12.76 19.35
CA GLU A 47 -5.95 13.75 20.42
C GLU A 47 -4.48 14.19 20.49
N ILE A 48 -3.54 13.25 20.33
CA ILE A 48 -2.08 13.52 20.32
C ILE A 48 -1.67 14.37 19.12
N ASN A 49 -2.24 14.12 17.94
CA ASN A 49 -1.98 14.93 16.76
C ASN A 49 -2.51 16.36 16.93
N GLU A 50 -3.75 16.51 17.43
CA GLU A 50 -4.33 17.82 17.71
C GLU A 50 -3.47 18.63 18.70
N ALA A 51 -3.05 18.01 19.81
CA ALA A 51 -2.20 18.66 20.79
C ALA A 51 -0.85 19.10 20.21
N ASN A 52 -0.26 18.28 19.32
CA ASN A 52 1.01 18.61 18.68
C ASN A 52 0.87 19.77 17.67
N GLU A 53 -0.23 19.86 16.91
CA GLU A 53 -0.46 20.97 15.98
C GLU A 53 -0.49 22.33 16.69
N VAL A 54 -1.07 22.37 17.90
CA VAL A 54 -1.15 23.59 18.69
C VAL A 54 0.17 23.89 19.40
N LEU A 55 0.77 22.90 20.06
CA LEU A 55 1.91 23.14 20.94
C LEU A 55 3.26 23.19 20.20
N SER A 56 3.40 22.55 19.04
CA SER A 56 4.65 22.53 18.27
C SER A 56 4.96 23.82 17.53
N ASN A 57 3.94 24.66 17.29
CA ASN A 57 4.10 25.99 16.73
C ASN A 57 4.14 27.03 17.87
N PRO A 58 5.23 27.81 18.01
CA PRO A 58 5.36 28.81 19.08
C PRO A 58 4.23 29.85 19.13
N GLU A 59 3.70 30.28 17.99
CA GLU A 59 2.63 31.28 17.91
C GLU A 59 1.29 30.71 18.35
N ASN A 60 0.96 29.49 17.89
CA ASN A 60 -0.27 28.80 18.29
C ASN A 60 -0.24 28.43 19.77
N ARG A 61 0.92 27.98 20.27
CA ARG A 61 1.14 27.72 21.69
C ARG A 61 0.93 28.97 22.52
N ALA A 62 1.47 30.12 22.12
CA ALA A 62 1.27 31.37 22.84
C ALA A 62 -0.21 31.79 22.88
N LYS A 63 -0.96 31.59 21.78
CA LYS A 63 -2.41 31.83 21.75
C LYS A 63 -3.15 30.85 22.66
N TYR A 64 -2.77 29.57 22.65
CA TYR A 64 -3.33 28.55 23.53
C TYR A 64 -3.08 28.83 25.01
N ASP A 65 -1.87 29.27 25.36
CA ASP A 65 -1.52 29.64 26.73
C ASP A 65 -2.32 30.87 27.21
N LYS A 66 -2.71 31.77 26.30
CA LYS A 66 -3.45 33.00 26.59
C LYS A 66 -4.97 32.81 26.63
N TYR A 67 -5.53 31.98 25.76
CA TYR A 67 -7.00 31.87 25.57
C TYR A 67 -7.55 30.45 25.80
N GLY A 68 -6.70 29.47 26.11
CA GLY A 68 -7.09 28.08 26.31
C GLY A 68 -7.77 27.50 25.07
N GLU A 69 -8.92 26.85 25.26
CA GLU A 69 -9.67 26.20 24.17
C GLU A 69 -10.13 27.16 23.07
N HIS A 70 -10.23 28.46 23.39
CA HIS A 70 -10.68 29.50 22.46
C HIS A 70 -9.53 30.16 21.69
N TRP A 71 -8.33 29.60 21.72
CA TRP A 71 -7.15 30.17 21.05
C TRP A 71 -7.31 30.42 19.56
N LYS A 72 -8.18 29.64 18.91
CA LYS A 72 -8.53 29.78 17.48
C LYS A 72 -9.33 31.06 17.20
N TYR A 73 -10.04 31.59 18.20
CA TYR A 73 -10.84 32.82 18.11
C TYR A 73 -10.23 33.98 18.90
N GLY A 74 -8.99 33.83 19.42
CA GLY A 74 -8.37 34.82 20.29
C GLY A 74 -8.27 36.23 19.69
N GLU A 75 -8.03 36.33 18.38
CA GLU A 75 -7.98 37.61 17.64
C GLU A 75 -9.36 38.23 17.40
N GLU A 76 -10.40 37.41 17.20
CA GLU A 76 -11.79 37.87 17.08
C GLU A 76 -12.36 38.29 18.45
N TYR A 77 -11.95 37.61 19.52
CA TYR A 77 -12.32 37.95 20.90
C TYR A 77 -11.68 39.28 21.35
N GLU A 78 -10.41 39.54 20.97
CA GLU A 78 -9.77 40.83 21.21
C GLU A 78 -10.36 41.97 20.37
N LYS A 79 -10.73 41.71 19.11
CA LYS A 79 -11.45 42.68 18.27
C LYS A 79 -12.84 43.00 18.80
N ALA A 80 -13.58 41.99 19.28
CA ALA A 80 -14.88 42.18 19.93
C ALA A 80 -14.74 42.99 21.23
N GLN A 81 -13.72 42.73 22.05
CA GLN A 81 -13.45 43.51 23.26
C GLN A 81 -12.99 44.96 22.96
N GLN A 82 -12.24 45.17 21.88
CA GLN A 82 -11.84 46.52 21.44
C GLN A 82 -13.02 47.32 20.85
N GLN A 83 -13.92 46.66 20.12
CA GLN A 83 -15.17 47.28 19.65
C GLN A 83 -16.11 47.63 20.80
N GLN A 84 -16.15 46.82 21.85
CA GLN A 84 -16.94 47.08 23.05
C GLN A 84 -16.36 48.18 23.97
N ARG A 85 -15.10 48.58 23.75
CA ARG A 85 -14.47 49.74 24.40
C ARG A 85 -14.56 51.04 23.60
N SER A 86 -14.98 51.00 22.33
CA SER A 86 -15.03 52.20 21.46
C SER A 86 -16.42 52.62 20.98
N GLN A 87 -17.49 51.90 21.30
CA GLN A 87 -18.84 52.36 20.94
C GLN A 87 -19.89 51.85 21.93
N GLY A 88 -20.29 52.73 22.85
CA GLY A 88 -21.58 52.59 23.50
C GLY A 88 -22.69 52.82 22.48
N GLY A 89 -23.73 51.99 22.53
CA GLY A 89 -25.00 52.28 21.87
C GLY A 89 -25.58 51.14 21.04
N PHE A 90 -26.72 50.63 21.54
CA PHE A 90 -27.90 50.27 20.76
C PHE A 90 -27.90 48.95 19.94
N GLY A 91 -28.61 47.96 20.49
CA GLY A 91 -29.77 47.35 19.82
C GLY A 91 -29.57 46.16 18.87
N GLY A 92 -29.82 44.96 19.40
CA GLY A 92 -30.66 43.93 18.76
C GLY A 92 -30.04 43.01 17.71
N PHE A 93 -29.96 41.71 18.02
CA PHE A 93 -30.53 40.70 17.12
C PHE A 93 -30.81 39.38 17.86
N GLU A 94 -32.00 38.87 17.59
CA GLU A 94 -32.65 37.70 18.15
C GLU A 94 -32.52 36.54 17.16
N GLY A 95 -32.22 35.33 17.63
CA GLY A 95 -32.22 34.15 16.77
C GLY A 95 -31.37 32.98 17.26
N PHE A 96 -31.71 32.39 18.40
CA PHE A 96 -31.16 31.09 18.83
C PHE A 96 -32.18 29.98 18.49
N GLY A 97 -32.06 29.44 17.28
CA GLY A 97 -32.83 28.27 16.83
C GLY A 97 -31.99 27.01 16.98
N GLY A 98 -32.42 26.11 17.88
CA GLY A 98 -31.77 24.84 18.16
C GLY A 98 -31.74 23.86 16.99
N GLY A 99 -30.69 23.05 16.94
CA GLY A 99 -30.53 21.92 16.04
C GLY A 99 -29.74 20.81 16.73
N ASN A 100 -30.43 19.68 16.93
CA ASN A 100 -29.99 18.39 17.44
C ASN A 100 -28.50 18.03 17.27
N TYR A 101 -27.88 17.66 18.39
CA TYR A 101 -26.68 16.84 18.40
C TYR A 101 -27.03 15.41 17.97
N SER A 102 -26.44 14.94 16.86
CA SER A 102 -26.27 13.52 16.63
C SER A 102 -24.88 13.26 16.05
N GLU A 103 -24.08 12.66 16.92
CA GLU A 103 -22.96 11.75 16.71
C GLU A 103 -22.66 11.37 15.24
N GLY A 104 -21.54 11.88 14.73
CA GLY A 104 -20.87 11.32 13.56
C GLY A 104 -20.71 12.29 12.39
N ASP A 105 -19.85 13.29 12.52
CA ASP A 105 -19.06 13.70 11.37
C ASP A 105 -17.80 14.47 11.78
N TYR A 106 -16.69 14.03 11.19
CA TYR A 106 -15.46 14.80 11.12
C TYR A 106 -15.73 16.15 10.40
N SER A 107 -14.91 17.18 10.68
CA SER A 107 -14.52 18.23 9.71
C SER A 107 -15.28 19.57 9.54
N ASP A 108 -15.55 20.30 10.64
CA ASP A 108 -15.58 21.78 10.54
C ASP A 108 -14.20 22.40 10.85
N PHE A 109 -13.47 21.82 11.80
CA PHE A 109 -12.13 22.31 12.19
C PHE A 109 -11.03 22.03 11.15
N PHE A 110 -11.11 20.89 10.45
CA PHE A 110 -10.13 20.54 9.40
C PHE A 110 -10.37 21.34 8.10
N ARG A 111 -11.61 21.79 7.86
CA ARG A 111 -11.97 22.62 6.70
C ARG A 111 -11.51 24.07 6.87
N ASP A 112 -11.63 24.65 8.05
CA ASP A 112 -11.33 26.08 8.25
C ASP A 112 -9.83 26.38 8.39
N MET A 113 -9.01 25.40 8.79
CA MET A 113 -7.55 25.60 8.96
C MET A 113 -6.71 25.17 7.75
N PHE A 114 -7.13 24.16 6.98
CA PHE A 114 -6.45 23.74 5.74
C PHE A 114 -7.14 24.26 4.45
N GLY A 115 -8.31 24.89 4.58
CA GLY A 115 -9.13 25.40 3.49
C GLY A 115 -9.35 26.91 3.54
N GLY A 116 -8.28 27.68 3.71
CA GLY A 116 -8.27 29.09 3.32
C GLY A 116 -8.24 30.09 4.47
N ARG A 117 -7.05 30.61 4.77
CA ARG A 117 -6.82 31.94 5.37
C ARG A 117 -5.32 32.25 5.40
N THR A 118 -4.77 32.51 4.22
CA THR A 118 -3.58 33.38 4.11
C THR A 118 -4.07 34.76 3.68
N SER A 119 -4.22 35.68 4.64
CA SER A 119 -4.21 37.13 4.40
C SER A 119 -4.07 37.87 5.73
N GLY A 120 -3.08 38.75 5.93
CA GLY A 120 -2.08 39.17 4.97
C GLY A 120 -1.19 40.29 5.47
N PHE A 121 -0.24 40.68 4.62
CA PHE A 121 0.27 42.04 4.47
C PHE A 121 0.93 42.13 3.08
N GLY A 122 0.40 42.96 2.19
CA GLY A 122 1.15 43.42 1.01
C GLY A 122 0.44 43.33 -0.36
N ARG A 123 -0.15 44.46 -0.76
CA ARG A 123 -0.32 45.01 -2.13
C ARG A 123 0.02 44.08 -3.32
N GLY A 124 -1.01 43.84 -4.15
CA GLY A 124 -0.87 43.42 -5.54
C GLY A 124 -2.13 42.74 -6.04
N TYR A 125 -2.98 43.46 -6.78
CA TYR A 125 -4.13 42.89 -7.49
C TYR A 125 -3.62 41.97 -8.62
N GLY A 126 -3.36 40.73 -8.25
CA GLY A 126 -3.34 39.58 -9.15
C GLY A 126 -4.10 38.48 -8.44
N SER A 127 -5.22 38.05 -9.00
CA SER A 127 -6.03 36.91 -8.55
C SER A 127 -5.14 35.67 -8.37
N ALA A 128 -4.57 35.48 -7.20
CA ALA A 128 -3.81 34.27 -6.86
C ALA A 128 -4.79 33.20 -6.35
N SER A 129 -5.73 32.80 -7.21
CA SER A 129 -6.35 31.48 -7.13
C SER A 129 -5.24 30.45 -7.43
N GLY A 130 -4.44 30.11 -6.41
CA GLY A 130 -3.35 29.16 -6.55
C GLY A 130 -3.86 27.88 -7.21
N LYS A 131 -3.17 27.43 -8.25
CA LYS A 131 -3.40 26.12 -8.88
C LYS A 131 -2.84 25.05 -7.95
N PHE A 132 -3.68 24.20 -7.37
CA PHE A 132 -3.24 23.13 -6.48
C PHE A 132 -3.30 21.78 -7.20
N LYS A 133 -2.25 20.96 -7.03
CA LYS A 133 -2.24 19.60 -7.57
C LYS A 133 -3.30 18.76 -6.85
N GLY A 134 -4.01 17.92 -7.58
CA GLY A 134 -4.87 16.90 -6.98
C GLY A 134 -4.07 15.86 -6.18
N GLN A 135 -4.74 15.16 -5.27
CA GLN A 135 -4.12 14.14 -4.44
C GLN A 135 -3.76 12.88 -5.25
N ASP A 136 -2.65 12.24 -4.88
CA ASP A 136 -2.22 10.97 -5.47
C ASP A 136 -3.10 9.80 -4.99
N ILE A 137 -3.24 8.76 -5.81
CA ILE A 137 -4.01 7.55 -5.51
C ILE A 137 -3.05 6.36 -5.46
N PHE A 138 -3.25 5.46 -4.50
CA PHE A 138 -2.51 4.22 -4.36
C PHE A 138 -3.48 3.05 -4.53
N ALA A 139 -3.11 2.09 -5.35
CA ALA A 139 -3.90 0.90 -5.63
C ALA A 139 -2.99 -0.33 -5.66
N ASP A 140 -3.54 -1.46 -5.25
CA ASP A 140 -2.87 -2.75 -5.31
C ASP A 140 -3.52 -3.61 -6.41
N MET A 141 -2.70 -4.35 -7.15
CA MET A 141 -3.13 -5.22 -8.24
C MET A 141 -2.55 -6.62 -8.08
N SER A 142 -3.40 -7.55 -7.66
CA SER A 142 -3.06 -8.97 -7.63
C SER A 142 -3.27 -9.61 -8.99
N LEU A 143 -2.26 -10.32 -9.49
CA LEU A 143 -2.30 -11.04 -10.77
C LEU A 143 -1.72 -12.45 -10.61
N PRO A 144 -2.35 -13.48 -11.21
CA PRO A 144 -1.75 -14.79 -11.28
C PRO A 144 -0.40 -14.78 -12.00
N LEU A 145 0.56 -15.57 -11.52
CA LEU A 145 1.89 -15.73 -12.12
C LEU A 145 1.84 -16.01 -13.63
N ARG A 146 0.86 -16.80 -14.10
CA ARG A 146 0.72 -17.10 -15.53
C ARG A 146 0.34 -15.89 -16.37
N GLU A 147 -0.43 -14.96 -15.83
CA GLU A 147 -0.86 -13.78 -16.58
C GLU A 147 0.30 -12.79 -16.76
N VAL A 148 1.13 -12.61 -15.74
CA VAL A 148 2.30 -11.72 -15.79
C VAL A 148 3.47 -12.30 -16.59
N ALA A 149 3.35 -13.52 -17.11
CA ALA A 149 4.30 -14.14 -18.02
C ALA A 149 4.25 -13.55 -19.45
N THR A 150 3.20 -12.79 -19.77
CA THR A 150 3.06 -12.11 -21.06
C THR A 150 2.61 -10.67 -20.85
N ALA A 151 2.90 -9.81 -21.83
CA ALA A 151 2.42 -8.44 -21.77
C ALA A 151 0.91 -8.43 -22.03
N GLN A 152 0.13 -7.84 -21.12
CA GLN A 152 -1.32 -7.79 -21.24
C GLN A 152 -1.85 -6.37 -21.04
N GLN A 153 -2.93 -6.05 -21.75
CA GLN A 153 -3.67 -4.81 -21.57
C GLN A 153 -4.73 -5.03 -20.50
N ARG A 154 -4.75 -4.20 -19.46
CA ARG A 154 -5.76 -4.23 -18.41
C ARG A 154 -6.46 -2.89 -18.36
N THR A 155 -7.78 -2.94 -18.22
CA THR A 155 -8.59 -1.74 -17.96
C THR A 155 -9.05 -1.81 -16.52
N PHE A 156 -8.88 -0.73 -15.79
CA PHE A 156 -9.38 -0.60 -14.42
C PHE A 156 -10.16 0.69 -14.28
N THR A 157 -11.11 0.69 -13.37
CA THR A 157 -11.92 1.86 -13.05
C THR A 157 -11.35 2.49 -11.78
N VAL A 158 -10.83 3.71 -11.88
CA VAL A 158 -10.39 4.52 -10.74
C VAL A 158 -11.18 5.82 -10.79
N ASN A 159 -11.84 6.17 -9.67
CA ASN A 159 -12.70 7.36 -9.57
C ASN A 159 -13.77 7.45 -10.70
N GLY A 160 -14.37 6.32 -11.07
CA GLY A 160 -15.38 6.27 -12.13
C GLY A 160 -14.83 6.45 -13.56
N LYS A 161 -13.52 6.59 -13.74
CA LYS A 161 -12.86 6.67 -15.05
C LYS A 161 -12.17 5.34 -15.38
N ASN A 162 -12.42 4.84 -16.58
CA ASN A 162 -11.71 3.67 -17.10
C ASN A 162 -10.34 4.06 -17.62
N ILE A 163 -9.30 3.49 -17.03
CA ILE A 163 -7.91 3.70 -17.41
C ILE A 163 -7.39 2.37 -17.94
N ARG A 164 -6.86 2.40 -19.15
CA ARG A 164 -6.21 1.25 -19.78
C ARG A 164 -4.71 1.35 -19.58
N ILE A 165 -4.12 0.31 -19.02
CA ILE A 165 -2.68 0.17 -18.86
C ILE A 165 -2.16 -1.07 -19.54
N THR A 166 -0.89 -0.98 -19.94
CA THR A 166 -0.11 -2.15 -20.32
C THR A 166 0.60 -2.65 -19.08
N VAL A 167 0.32 -3.88 -18.67
CA VAL A 167 1.10 -4.61 -17.68
C VAL A 167 2.22 -5.31 -18.44
N PRO A 168 3.49 -4.92 -18.27
CA PRO A 168 4.60 -5.57 -18.97
C PRO A 168 4.77 -7.03 -18.53
N ALA A 169 5.27 -7.89 -19.41
CA ALA A 169 5.73 -9.21 -19.01
C ALA A 169 6.85 -9.10 -17.97
N GLY A 170 6.91 -10.04 -17.03
CA GLY A 170 8.00 -10.12 -16.06
C GLY A 170 7.81 -9.25 -14.81
N VAL A 171 6.68 -8.54 -14.68
CA VAL A 171 6.30 -7.81 -13.46
C VAL A 171 6.49 -8.72 -12.24
N TYR A 172 7.05 -8.16 -11.16
CA TYR A 172 7.45 -8.87 -9.96
C TYR A 172 6.79 -8.28 -8.72
N GLU A 173 6.80 -9.06 -7.64
CA GLU A 173 6.20 -8.71 -6.35
C GLU A 173 6.67 -7.33 -5.85
N GLY A 174 5.72 -6.47 -5.49
CA GLY A 174 5.99 -5.13 -4.96
C GLY A 174 6.46 -4.12 -6.01
N LEU A 175 6.53 -4.47 -7.29
CA LEU A 175 6.79 -3.48 -8.35
C LEU A 175 5.69 -2.41 -8.30
N GLN A 176 6.08 -1.14 -8.33
CA GLN A 176 5.15 -0.02 -8.41
C GLN A 176 5.24 0.69 -9.75
N ILE A 177 4.11 0.88 -10.42
CA ILE A 177 4.00 1.68 -11.65
C ILE A 177 3.25 2.98 -11.35
N LYS A 178 3.82 4.10 -11.80
CA LYS A 178 3.23 5.44 -11.71
C LYS A 178 2.57 5.85 -13.02
N LEU A 179 1.33 6.29 -12.93
CA LEU A 179 0.53 6.84 -14.02
C LEU A 179 0.26 8.31 -13.75
N LYS A 180 0.96 9.17 -14.49
CA LYS A 180 0.93 10.62 -14.26
C LYS A 180 -0.44 11.21 -14.57
N GLY A 181 -0.97 12.06 -13.70
CA GLY A 181 -2.23 12.77 -13.92
C GLY A 181 -3.51 11.93 -13.80
N HIS A 182 -3.39 10.68 -13.33
CA HIS A 182 -4.49 9.73 -13.12
C HIS A 182 -4.98 9.64 -11.67
N GLY A 183 -4.49 10.52 -10.79
CA GLY A 183 -4.99 10.70 -9.43
C GLY A 183 -6.25 11.57 -9.37
N TYR A 184 -6.52 12.15 -8.20
CA TYR A 184 -7.64 13.08 -8.02
C TYR A 184 -7.46 14.35 -8.85
N GLU A 185 -8.58 15.01 -9.19
CA GLU A 185 -8.56 16.25 -9.96
C GLU A 185 -7.92 17.39 -9.16
N GLY A 186 -7.15 18.24 -9.85
CA GLY A 186 -6.53 19.42 -9.26
C GLY A 186 -7.51 20.58 -9.06
N TYR A 187 -7.20 21.48 -8.12
CA TYR A 187 -8.05 22.63 -7.79
C TYR A 187 -7.61 23.88 -8.57
N ASN A 188 -8.56 24.74 -8.95
CA ASN A 188 -8.34 25.98 -9.73
C ASN A 188 -7.58 25.77 -11.07
N GLY A 189 -7.75 24.61 -11.71
CA GLY A 189 -7.01 24.27 -12.93
C GLY A 189 -5.55 23.89 -12.67
N GLY A 190 -5.23 23.45 -11.45
CA GLY A 190 -4.00 22.74 -11.14
C GLY A 190 -3.97 21.32 -11.71
N PRO A 191 -2.78 20.71 -11.82
CA PRO A 191 -2.63 19.39 -12.40
C PRO A 191 -3.30 18.32 -11.53
N ASN A 192 -3.77 17.23 -12.15
CA ASN A 192 -4.26 16.09 -11.40
C ASN A 192 -3.14 15.43 -10.57
N GLY A 193 -3.53 14.70 -9.54
CA GLY A 193 -2.66 13.77 -8.84
C GLY A 193 -2.18 12.65 -9.74
N ASP A 194 -1.32 11.79 -9.22
CA ASP A 194 -0.81 10.61 -9.90
C ASP A 194 -1.42 9.33 -9.32
N LEU A 195 -1.51 8.26 -10.11
CA LEU A 195 -1.92 6.94 -9.64
C LEU A 195 -0.70 6.02 -9.54
N TYR A 196 -0.53 5.38 -8.40
CA TYR A 196 0.50 4.38 -8.12
C TYR A 196 -0.17 3.02 -7.99
N ILE A 197 0.30 2.06 -8.79
CA ILE A 197 -0.18 0.68 -8.77
C ILE A 197 0.94 -0.22 -8.29
N THR A 198 0.77 -0.86 -7.14
CA THR A 198 1.67 -1.88 -6.62
C THR A 198 1.18 -3.26 -7.07
N PHE A 199 2.06 -4.08 -7.63
CA PHE A 199 1.71 -5.41 -8.12
C PHE A 199 1.97 -6.48 -7.07
N HIS A 200 1.02 -7.39 -6.91
CA HIS A 200 1.14 -8.63 -6.16
C HIS A 200 0.99 -9.81 -7.09
N ILE A 201 1.89 -10.79 -7.00
CA ILE A 201 1.86 -11.98 -7.85
C ILE A 201 1.33 -13.15 -7.05
N GLU A 202 0.19 -13.68 -7.49
CA GLU A 202 -0.39 -14.85 -6.85
C GLU A 202 0.43 -16.11 -7.18
N PRO A 203 0.61 -17.03 -6.21
CA PRO A 203 1.30 -18.30 -6.44
C PRO A 203 0.66 -19.13 -7.55
N ASP A 204 1.47 -19.92 -8.27
CA ASP A 204 0.99 -20.92 -9.23
C ASP A 204 1.03 -22.31 -8.62
N ALA A 205 0.06 -23.17 -9.00
CA ALA A 205 -0.02 -24.53 -8.48
C ALA A 205 1.10 -25.45 -8.99
N GLN A 206 1.69 -25.15 -10.15
CA GLN A 206 2.70 -25.99 -10.82
C GLN A 206 4.10 -25.37 -10.77
N PHE A 207 4.18 -24.04 -10.76
CA PHE A 207 5.44 -23.32 -10.84
C PHE A 207 5.72 -22.48 -9.60
N GLU A 208 6.91 -22.66 -9.04
CA GLU A 208 7.47 -21.75 -8.05
C GLU A 208 8.43 -20.79 -8.77
N ARG A 209 8.23 -19.47 -8.62
CA ARG A 209 9.11 -18.46 -9.21
C ARG A 209 10.21 -18.05 -8.24
N ASN A 210 11.45 -18.06 -8.72
CA ASN A 210 12.60 -17.46 -8.04
C ASN A 210 13.31 -16.50 -9.00
N GLY A 211 13.09 -15.20 -8.80
CA GLY A 211 13.59 -14.18 -9.71
C GLY A 211 13.00 -14.36 -11.11
N ASN A 212 13.85 -14.67 -12.09
CA ASN A 212 13.44 -14.97 -13.46
C ASN A 212 13.40 -16.47 -13.75
N ASP A 213 13.79 -17.31 -12.79
CA ASP A 213 13.77 -18.76 -12.94
C ASP A 213 12.46 -19.34 -12.39
N LEU A 214 12.10 -20.51 -12.91
CA LEU A 214 10.96 -21.28 -12.44
C LEU A 214 11.44 -22.63 -11.93
N LYS A 215 10.73 -23.18 -10.95
CA LYS A 215 10.90 -24.54 -10.47
C LYS A 215 9.58 -25.29 -10.60
N THR A 216 9.66 -26.56 -10.97
CA THR A 216 8.51 -27.46 -11.00
C THR A 216 8.95 -28.89 -10.71
N THR A 217 8.01 -29.72 -10.27
CA THR A 217 8.22 -31.15 -10.03
C THR A 217 7.41 -31.94 -11.03
N VAL A 218 8.07 -32.89 -11.71
CA VAL A 218 7.42 -33.77 -12.68
C VAL A 218 7.56 -35.21 -12.21
N ASN A 219 6.43 -35.91 -12.24
CA ASN A 219 6.38 -37.32 -11.91
C ASN A 219 6.88 -38.16 -13.10
N ILE A 220 7.80 -39.08 -12.83
CA ILE A 220 8.23 -40.12 -13.78
C ILE A 220 8.03 -41.49 -13.14
N ASP A 221 7.67 -42.50 -13.92
CA ASP A 221 7.55 -43.85 -13.39
C ASP A 221 8.94 -44.49 -13.14
N LEU A 222 8.96 -45.51 -12.29
CA LEU A 222 10.18 -46.26 -11.94
C LEU A 222 10.92 -46.79 -13.18
N TYR A 223 10.21 -47.23 -14.21
CA TYR A 223 10.82 -47.84 -15.39
C TYR A 223 11.51 -46.77 -16.25
N THR A 224 10.88 -45.62 -16.47
CA THR A 224 11.47 -44.47 -17.15
C THR A 224 12.70 -43.96 -16.41
N ALA A 225 12.67 -43.95 -15.06
CA ALA A 225 13.82 -43.56 -14.26
C ALA A 225 14.99 -44.55 -14.39
N MET A 226 14.70 -45.86 -14.36
CA MET A 226 15.73 -46.91 -14.44
C MET A 226 16.29 -47.11 -15.84
N LEU A 227 15.43 -47.22 -16.85
CA LEU A 227 15.79 -47.61 -18.21
C LEU A 227 15.98 -46.41 -19.15
N GLY A 228 15.64 -45.21 -18.69
CA GLY A 228 15.57 -44.03 -19.52
C GLY A 228 14.29 -44.00 -20.36
N GLY A 229 14.05 -42.87 -21.01
CA GLY A 229 12.83 -42.68 -21.80
C GLY A 229 12.59 -41.23 -22.14
N GLU A 230 11.32 -40.86 -22.31
CA GLU A 230 10.90 -39.48 -22.55
C GLU A 230 9.79 -39.08 -21.59
N VAL A 231 9.82 -37.83 -21.14
CA VAL A 231 8.77 -37.22 -20.33
C VAL A 231 8.31 -35.91 -20.99
N GLN A 232 7.02 -35.64 -20.91
CA GLN A 232 6.45 -34.37 -21.36
C GLN A 232 6.35 -33.41 -20.18
N ILE A 233 6.94 -32.23 -20.33
CA ILE A 233 7.01 -31.19 -19.30
C ILE A 233 6.18 -30.01 -19.80
N ASP A 234 5.21 -29.58 -18.99
CA ASP A 234 4.51 -28.33 -19.25
C ASP A 234 5.41 -27.15 -18.88
N THR A 235 5.42 -26.13 -19.73
CA THR A 235 6.09 -24.84 -19.49
C THR A 235 5.06 -23.72 -19.66
N LEU A 236 5.40 -22.50 -19.27
CA LEU A 236 4.53 -21.34 -19.54
C LEU A 236 4.30 -21.09 -21.05
N SER A 237 5.24 -21.56 -21.90
CA SER A 237 5.19 -21.42 -23.36
C SER A 237 4.55 -22.61 -24.10
N GLY A 238 4.03 -23.61 -23.38
CA GLY A 238 3.53 -24.87 -23.93
C GLY A 238 4.33 -26.09 -23.48
N LYS A 239 4.16 -27.23 -24.15
CA LYS A 239 4.74 -28.51 -23.73
C LYS A 239 6.07 -28.80 -24.41
N VAL A 240 7.03 -29.34 -23.66
CA VAL A 240 8.35 -29.75 -24.16
C VAL A 240 8.56 -31.23 -23.83
N LYS A 241 8.96 -32.02 -24.83
CA LYS A 241 9.44 -33.39 -24.59
C LYS A 241 10.90 -33.35 -24.16
N MET A 242 11.25 -34.09 -23.12
CA MET A 242 12.61 -34.21 -22.63
C MET A 242 13.00 -35.68 -22.49
N LYS A 243 14.23 -36.01 -22.86
CA LYS A 243 14.81 -37.33 -22.61
C LYS A 243 15.22 -37.45 -21.15
N VAL A 244 14.86 -38.58 -20.54
CA VAL A 244 15.30 -39.00 -19.22
C VAL A 244 16.42 -40.02 -19.41
N ALA A 245 17.57 -39.79 -18.79
CA ALA A 245 18.68 -40.73 -18.83
C ALA A 245 18.35 -42.01 -18.04
N PRO A 246 18.88 -43.18 -18.43
CA PRO A 246 18.80 -44.36 -17.57
C PRO A 246 19.46 -44.09 -16.21
N GLU A 247 19.04 -44.86 -15.21
CA GLU A 247 19.53 -44.78 -13.82
C GLU A 247 19.34 -43.39 -13.15
N THR A 248 18.37 -42.61 -13.64
CA THR A 248 18.02 -41.31 -13.07
C THR A 248 17.50 -41.46 -11.64
N GLN A 249 18.15 -40.77 -10.70
CA GLN A 249 17.78 -40.83 -9.28
C GLN A 249 16.57 -39.95 -8.97
N ASN A 250 15.81 -40.32 -7.94
CA ASN A 250 14.73 -39.49 -7.41
C ASN A 250 15.26 -38.16 -6.88
N GLY A 251 14.59 -37.05 -7.20
CA GLY A 251 15.02 -35.69 -6.86
C GLY A 251 16.04 -35.09 -7.83
N THR A 252 16.47 -35.82 -8.86
CA THR A 252 17.35 -35.26 -9.90
C THR A 252 16.69 -34.03 -10.52
N THR A 253 17.43 -32.92 -10.54
CA THR A 253 16.97 -31.65 -11.13
C THR A 253 17.68 -31.41 -12.46
N VAL A 254 16.90 -31.14 -13.49
CA VAL A 254 17.39 -30.80 -14.84
C VAL A 254 16.98 -29.39 -15.22
N ARG A 255 17.75 -28.77 -16.11
CA ARG A 255 17.56 -27.38 -16.51
C ARG A 255 17.09 -27.26 -17.95
N LEU A 256 15.95 -26.62 -18.15
CA LEU A 256 15.45 -26.17 -19.45
C LEU A 256 15.81 -24.71 -19.66
N LYS A 257 16.88 -24.50 -20.44
CA LYS A 257 17.40 -23.16 -20.72
C LYS A 257 16.37 -22.29 -21.45
N GLY A 258 16.16 -21.06 -20.97
CA GLY A 258 15.25 -20.09 -21.58
C GLY A 258 13.76 -20.44 -21.46
N LYS A 259 13.40 -21.38 -20.59
CA LYS A 259 12.01 -21.80 -20.32
C LYS A 259 11.47 -21.32 -18.97
N GLY A 260 12.22 -20.45 -18.29
CA GLY A 260 11.81 -19.78 -17.06
C GLY A 260 10.85 -18.61 -17.33
N PHE A 261 10.91 -17.62 -16.44
CA PHE A 261 10.06 -16.44 -16.46
C PHE A 261 10.66 -15.31 -17.31
N PRO A 262 9.84 -14.48 -17.97
CA PRO A 262 10.33 -13.31 -18.70
C PRO A 262 11.04 -12.32 -17.79
N VAL A 263 12.14 -11.75 -18.29
CA VAL A 263 12.87 -10.69 -17.59
C VAL A 263 12.16 -9.36 -17.83
N TYR A 264 11.81 -8.66 -16.74
CA TYR A 264 11.08 -7.40 -16.82
C TYR A 264 11.78 -6.37 -17.72
N LYS A 265 11.03 -5.80 -18.68
CA LYS A 265 11.52 -4.82 -19.67
C LYS A 265 12.66 -5.30 -20.58
N GLN A 266 12.92 -6.59 -20.66
CA GLN A 266 13.87 -7.17 -21.61
C GLN A 266 13.15 -8.17 -22.50
N GLU A 267 12.63 -7.67 -23.62
CA GLU A 267 11.87 -8.49 -24.57
C GLU A 267 12.73 -9.64 -25.12
N GLY A 268 12.15 -10.84 -25.17
CA GLY A 268 12.85 -12.05 -25.63
C GLY A 268 13.84 -12.65 -24.62
N SER A 269 14.07 -12.01 -23.46
CA SER A 269 14.93 -12.52 -22.40
C SER A 269 14.13 -13.27 -21.35
N PHE A 270 14.57 -14.49 -21.03
CA PHE A 270 13.92 -15.39 -20.08
C PHE A 270 14.97 -16.03 -19.17
N GLY A 271 14.57 -16.33 -17.93
CA GLY A 271 15.33 -17.25 -17.09
C GLY A 271 15.16 -18.71 -17.51
N ASP A 272 15.56 -19.61 -16.64
CA ASP A 272 15.55 -21.05 -16.86
C ASP A 272 14.43 -21.74 -16.06
N LEU A 273 13.97 -22.90 -16.55
CA LEU A 273 13.05 -23.76 -15.80
C LEU A 273 13.82 -24.96 -15.25
N PHE A 274 13.80 -25.10 -13.93
CA PHE A 274 14.36 -26.24 -13.22
C PHE A 274 13.26 -27.26 -12.94
N VAL A 275 13.47 -28.48 -13.43
CA VAL A 275 12.51 -29.57 -13.34
C VAL A 275 13.08 -30.64 -12.45
N THR A 276 12.44 -30.89 -11.31
CA THR A 276 12.81 -31.94 -10.37
C THR A 276 12.00 -33.19 -10.68
N TYR A 277 12.67 -34.32 -10.87
CA TYR A 277 12.00 -35.59 -11.07
C TYR A 277 11.57 -36.23 -9.76
N GLN A 278 10.30 -36.58 -9.67
CA GLN A 278 9.74 -37.38 -8.59
C GLN A 278 9.41 -38.77 -9.13
N VAL A 279 10.18 -39.77 -8.71
CA VAL A 279 10.01 -41.16 -9.15
C VAL A 279 8.81 -41.77 -8.43
N GLN A 280 7.83 -42.23 -9.20
CA GLN A 280 6.66 -42.91 -8.69
C GLN A 280 6.85 -44.42 -8.76
N LEU A 281 6.68 -45.07 -7.60
CA LEU A 281 6.68 -46.52 -7.52
C LEU A 281 5.36 -47.10 -8.03
N PRO A 282 5.39 -48.22 -8.77
CA PRO A 282 4.19 -48.89 -9.22
C PRO A 282 3.38 -49.41 -8.01
N LYS A 283 2.04 -49.34 -8.13
CA LYS A 283 1.10 -49.90 -7.15
C LYS A 283 0.42 -51.12 -7.75
N ASN A 284 -0.08 -52.01 -6.89
CA ASN A 284 -0.88 -53.18 -7.28
C ASN A 284 -0.15 -54.13 -8.26
N LEU A 285 1.09 -54.50 -7.91
CA LEU A 285 1.88 -55.44 -8.70
C LEU A 285 1.23 -56.83 -8.77
N THR A 286 1.21 -57.40 -9.97
CA THR A 286 0.86 -58.81 -10.21
C THR A 286 1.90 -59.75 -9.61
N GLU A 287 1.55 -61.01 -9.37
CA GLU A 287 2.48 -62.03 -8.86
C GLU A 287 3.71 -62.19 -9.77
N GLN A 288 3.51 -62.16 -11.09
CA GLN A 288 4.62 -62.23 -12.05
C GLN A 288 5.56 -61.01 -11.91
N GLN A 289 5.02 -59.80 -11.74
CA GLN A 289 5.83 -58.60 -11.56
C GLN A 289 6.61 -58.62 -10.24
N LYS A 290 5.99 -59.08 -9.14
CA LYS A 290 6.68 -59.25 -7.86
C LYS A 290 7.85 -60.22 -7.98
N ALA A 291 7.65 -61.37 -8.63
CA ALA A 291 8.71 -62.35 -8.86
C ALA A 291 9.91 -61.76 -9.63
N LEU A 292 9.66 -60.89 -10.62
CA LEU A 292 10.74 -60.18 -11.32
C LEU A 292 11.52 -59.22 -10.40
N PHE A 293 10.84 -58.48 -9.53
CA PHE A 293 11.52 -57.62 -8.55
C PHE A 293 12.30 -58.42 -7.51
N GLU A 294 11.83 -59.61 -7.10
CA GLU A 294 12.57 -60.51 -6.22
C GLU A 294 13.84 -61.05 -6.88
N GLN A 295 13.79 -61.37 -8.17
CA GLN A 295 14.98 -61.76 -8.93
C GLN A 295 16.02 -60.62 -8.96
N LEU A 296 15.59 -59.38 -9.24
CA LEU A 296 16.45 -58.20 -9.22
C LEU A 296 17.01 -57.89 -7.82
N LYS A 297 16.27 -58.19 -6.75
CA LYS A 297 16.74 -57.99 -5.37
C LYS A 297 17.90 -58.94 -5.02
N ASN A 298 17.91 -60.13 -5.62
CA ASN A 298 18.86 -61.20 -5.31
C ASN A 298 19.98 -61.35 -6.36
N SER A 299 19.99 -60.50 -7.40
CA SER A 299 21.01 -60.47 -8.46
C SER A 299 22.29 -59.75 -8.06
#